data_AF-A0A7W1UX67-F1
#
_entry.id   AF-A0A7W1UX67-F1
#
_cell.length_a   1.000
_cell.length_b   1.000
_cell.length_c   1.000
_cell.angle_alpha   90.00
_cell.angle_beta   90.00
_cell.angle_gamma   90.00
#
_symmetry.space_group_name_H-M   'P 1'
#
loop_
_entity.id
_entity.type
_entity.pdbx_description
1 polymer ?
#
loop_
_entity_poly.entity_id
_entity_poly.type
_entity_poly.pdbx_seq_one_letter_code
_entity_poly.pdbx_strand_id
1 'polypeptide(L)' 'EADTGFLFRAPPNVREQFPQFRALDDYGELLEALLSD' A
#
# COMPACT_ATOMS: atom_id res chain seq x y z
N GLU A 1 -6.58 -16.64 0.19
CA GLU A 1 -5.37 -16.00 0.75
C GLU A 1 -5.26 -14.63 0.10
N ALA A 2 -4.61 -13.65 0.71
CA ALA A 2 -4.37 -12.36 0.04
C ALA A 2 -2.94 -12.40 -0.49
N ASP A 3 -2.79 -12.42 -1.81
CA ASP A 3 -1.48 -12.60 -2.46
C ASP A 3 -0.62 -11.33 -2.39
N THR A 4 -1.26 -10.15 -2.24
CA THR A 4 -0.60 -8.83 -2.18
C THR A 4 -1.29 -7.90 -1.17
N GLY A 5 -0.52 -7.05 -0.47
CA GLY A 5 -1.02 -6.06 0.49
C GLY A 5 -0.35 -4.68 0.36
N PHE A 6 -1.10 -3.62 0.69
CA PHE A 6 -0.69 -2.21 0.55
C PHE A 6 -1.02 -1.39 1.81
N LEU A 7 -0.24 -0.34 2.07
CA LEU A 7 -0.53 0.67 3.08
C LEU A 7 -1.07 1.93 2.39
N PHE A 8 -2.34 2.25 2.56
CA PHE A 8 -2.91 3.46 1.96
C PHE A 8 -3.03 4.60 2.99
N ARG A 9 -2.41 5.76 2.70
CA ARG A 9 -2.37 6.95 3.56
C ARG A 9 -1.94 6.62 5.00
N ALA A 10 -1.00 5.70 5.13
CA ALA A 10 -0.54 5.25 6.43
C ALA A 10 0.38 6.30 7.07
N PRO A 11 0.23 6.55 8.39
CA PRO A 11 1.13 7.45 9.10
C PRO A 11 2.57 6.88 9.15
N PRO A 12 3.59 7.74 9.38
CA PRO A 12 5.00 7.33 9.34
C PRO A 12 5.34 6.14 10.23
N ASN A 13 4.82 6.11 11.46
CA ASN A 13 5.05 5.02 12.41
C ASN A 13 4.54 3.65 11.92
N VAL A 14 3.46 3.62 11.13
CA VAL A 14 2.92 2.40 10.54
C VAL A 14 3.78 1.98 9.35
N ARG A 15 4.21 2.92 8.51
CA ARG A 15 5.12 2.65 7.37
C ARG A 15 6.45 2.04 7.84
N GLU A 16 6.98 2.54 8.95
CA GLU A 16 8.21 2.03 9.58
C GLU A 16 8.03 0.62 10.17
N GLN A 17 6.86 0.32 10.74
CA GLN A 17 6.58 -0.99 11.34
C GLN A 17 6.29 -2.07 10.30
N PHE A 18 5.81 -1.69 9.11
CA PHE A 18 5.42 -2.63 8.07
C PHE A 18 6.09 -2.30 6.71
N PRO A 19 7.43 -2.32 6.63
CA PRO A 19 8.16 -1.94 5.41
C PRO A 19 7.96 -2.93 4.26
N GLN A 20 7.42 -4.12 4.51
CA GLN A 20 7.09 -5.12 3.48
C GLN A 20 5.90 -4.71 2.61
N PHE A 21 5.05 -3.80 3.09
CA PHE A 21 3.90 -3.32 2.32
C PHE A 21 4.24 -2.01 1.64
N ARG A 22 3.94 -1.93 0.34
CA ARG A 22 4.10 -0.69 -0.42
C ARG A 22 3.12 0.37 0.13
N ALA A 23 3.67 1.52 0.52
CA ALA A 23 2.88 2.67 0.94
C ALA A 23 2.45 3.50 -0.28
N LEU A 24 1.18 3.85 -0.32
CA LEU A 24 0.52 4.62 -1.38
C LEU A 24 -0.24 5.77 -0.71
N ASP A 25 -0.22 6.95 -1.31
CA ASP A 25 -0.82 8.14 -0.71
C ASP A 25 -1.95 8.73 -1.60
N ASP A 26 -1.92 8.41 -2.90
CA ASP A 26 -2.92 8.83 -3.89
C ASP A 26 -3.87 7.71 -4.33
N TYR A 27 -5.11 8.08 -4.67
CA TYR A 27 -6.12 7.12 -5.13
C TYR A 27 -5.79 6.52 -6.51
N GLY A 28 -5.15 7.28 -7.39
CA GLY A 28 -4.66 6.80 -8.67
C GLY A 28 -3.60 5.72 -8.48
N GLU A 29 -2.64 5.94 -7.57
CA GLU A 29 -1.62 4.95 -7.22
C GLU A 29 -2.23 3.66 -6.65
N LEU A 30 -3.23 3.79 -5.77
CA LEU A 30 -3.95 2.65 -5.22
C LEU A 30 -4.70 1.88 -6.31
N LEU A 31 -5.40 2.59 -7.19
CA LEU A 31 -6.17 1.96 -8.26
C LEU A 31 -5.26 1.25 -9.27
N GLU A 32 -4.16 1.89 -9.66
CA GLU A 32 -3.15 1.27 -10.53
C GLU A 32 -2.57 0.01 -9.88
N ALA A 33 -2.24 0.06 -8.59
CA ALA A 33 -1.69 -1.09 -7.87
C ALA A 33 -2.67 -2.26 -7.74
N LEU A 34 -3.98 -1.99 -7.67
CA LEU A 34 -5.01 -3.03 -7.60
C LEU A 34 -5.38 -3.63 -8.97
N LEU A 35 -5.20 -2.88 -10.07
CA LEU A 35 -5.58 -3.30 -11.42
C LEU A 35 -4.42 -3.83 -12.26
N SER A 36 -3.18 -3.72 -11.77
CA SER A 36 -1.98 -4.19 -12.47
C SER A 36 -1.63 -5.66 -12.18
N ASP A 37 -2.54 -6.40 -11.54
CA ASP A 37 -2.49 -7.86 -11.33
C ASP A 37 -3.49 -8.59 -12.24
#